data_AF-K9YHF4-F1
#
_entry.id   AF-K9YHF4-F1
#
_cell.length_a   1.000
_cell.length_b   1.000
_cell.length_c   1.000
_cell.angle_alpha   90.00
_cell.angle_beta   90.00
_cell.angle_gamma   90.00
#
_symmetry.space_group_name_H-M   'P 1'
#
loop_
_entity.id
_entity.type
_entity.pdbx_description
1 polymer ?
#
loop_
_entity_poly.entity_id
_entity_poly.type
_entity_poly.pdbx_seq_one_letter_code
_entity_poly.pdbx_strand_id
1 'polypeptide(L)'
;MKTKTNTEKKSTWWNKPLIGNQSLVSHIKNIIGNLFSSKEEIPSETIALYQHSLEQTKNIGRFIERIDKDKFTSAEFLKFYRMNIQVKNNSGDFEGLKNSLELLQVALDTKDCFLKIEQTESRYFGYAQQDFYQYVYDLLSKQLEPDIFKEKVLEEMEEVIKKVKTEEGKLSLQSYYEQLDILSKNKLGLTLLMLFKAYDLSDFSLLRNVAEIADNFYNKDLDSLKEFNIVVQVNVDKFLRLGKIIKVPRDKNNPQTYALFLQYIALRHRYSKTFFEFQQLLKLLKDWEVFYDNMMTIKKEYPSSTYKQPKTFSSEIVALDVYKKYQKYVEKFEP
;
A
#
# COMPACT_ATOMS: atom_id res chain seq x y z
N MET A 1 -3.34 54.92 -88.54
CA MET A 1 -4.23 54.75 -87.37
C MET A 1 -4.66 53.28 -87.29
N LYS A 2 -4.18 52.59 -86.25
CA LYS A 2 -4.61 51.32 -85.62
C LYS A 2 -5.29 50.24 -86.48
N THR A 3 -4.49 49.23 -86.81
CA THR A 3 -4.82 47.82 -87.06
C THR A 3 -5.54 47.17 -85.85
N LYS A 4 -6.62 46.42 -86.10
CA LYS A 4 -7.17 45.44 -85.13
C LYS A 4 -6.75 44.04 -85.56
N THR A 5 -5.84 43.45 -84.78
CA THR A 5 -5.43 42.05 -84.84
C THR A 5 -6.46 41.17 -84.14
N ASN A 6 -6.80 40.08 -84.80
CA ASN A 6 -7.57 38.97 -84.29
C ASN A 6 -6.70 38.17 -83.30
N THR A 7 -7.09 38.05 -82.04
CA THR A 7 -6.40 37.20 -81.05
C THR A 7 -7.26 36.01 -80.68
N GLU A 8 -6.95 34.87 -81.29
CA GLU A 8 -7.39 33.55 -80.84
C GLU A 8 -6.83 33.27 -79.44
N LYS A 9 -7.73 33.10 -78.46
CA LYS A 9 -7.37 32.60 -77.12
C LYS A 9 -7.05 31.11 -77.22
N LYS A 10 -5.77 30.75 -77.12
CA LYS A 10 -5.31 29.36 -76.92
C LYS A 10 -5.90 28.81 -75.61
N SER A 11 -6.77 27.80 -75.71
CA SER A 11 -7.23 27.03 -74.54
C SER A 11 -6.11 26.14 -74.02
N THR A 12 -5.85 26.19 -72.73
CA THR A 12 -4.83 25.41 -72.05
C THR A 12 -5.18 23.92 -71.93
N TRP A 13 -4.19 23.06 -72.14
CA TRP A 13 -4.33 21.61 -72.35
C TRP A 13 -4.89 20.83 -71.15
N TRP A 14 -4.77 21.38 -69.93
CA TRP A 14 -5.32 20.79 -68.70
C TRP A 14 -6.83 20.99 -68.53
N ASN A 15 -7.47 21.81 -69.38
CA ASN A 15 -8.92 22.08 -69.35
C ASN A 15 -9.71 21.24 -70.37
N LYS A 16 -9.11 20.19 -70.94
CA LYS A 16 -9.80 19.27 -71.86
C LYS A 16 -10.37 18.06 -71.10
N PRO A 17 -11.66 17.70 -71.32
CA PRO A 17 -12.25 16.49 -70.75
C PRO A 17 -11.67 15.26 -71.46
N LEU A 18 -11.13 14.31 -70.70
CA LEU A 18 -10.50 13.11 -71.26
C LEU A 18 -11.35 11.84 -71.19
N ILE A 19 -12.60 11.89 -70.69
CA ILE A 19 -13.74 10.98 -70.96
C ILE A 19 -14.95 11.54 -70.18
N GLY A 20 -16.07 11.78 -70.85
CA GLY A 20 -17.30 12.34 -70.23
C GLY A 20 -17.21 13.82 -69.84
N ASN A 21 -18.36 14.44 -69.54
CA ASN A 21 -18.54 15.89 -69.28
C ASN A 21 -17.84 16.42 -68.01
N GLN A 22 -16.80 15.76 -67.50
CA GLN A 22 -16.10 16.12 -66.27
C GLN A 22 -14.60 16.30 -66.50
N SER A 23 -14.11 17.52 -66.33
CA SER A 23 -12.68 17.87 -66.33
C SER A 23 -11.95 17.18 -65.18
N LEU A 24 -10.65 16.86 -65.34
CA LEU A 24 -9.78 16.36 -64.25
C LEU A 24 -9.84 17.26 -62.99
N VAL A 25 -10.06 18.56 -63.18
CA VAL A 25 -10.25 19.52 -62.09
C VAL A 25 -11.55 19.27 -61.33
N SER A 26 -12.62 18.84 -62.01
CA SER A 26 -13.89 18.47 -61.36
C SER A 26 -13.82 17.13 -60.64
N HIS A 27 -13.02 16.18 -61.14
CA HIS A 27 -12.75 14.92 -60.45
C HIS A 27 -11.89 15.15 -59.20
N ILE A 28 -10.84 15.98 -59.29
CA ILE A 28 -10.03 16.40 -58.13
C ILE A 28 -10.87 17.23 -57.15
N LYS A 29 -11.73 18.14 -57.62
CA LYS A 29 -12.68 18.87 -56.75
C LYS A 29 -13.74 17.99 -56.12
N ASN A 30 -14.18 16.90 -56.76
CA ASN A 30 -15.12 15.95 -56.15
C ASN A 30 -14.40 15.01 -55.17
N ILE A 31 -13.15 14.62 -55.44
CA ILE A 31 -12.35 13.81 -54.51
C ILE A 31 -11.97 14.65 -53.28
N ILE A 32 -11.51 15.89 -53.48
CA ILE A 32 -11.24 16.85 -52.40
C ILE A 32 -12.56 17.27 -51.74
N GLY A 33 -13.61 17.55 -52.50
CA GLY A 33 -14.93 17.96 -52.00
C GLY A 33 -15.64 16.88 -51.19
N ASN A 34 -15.43 15.60 -51.50
CA ASN A 34 -15.91 14.47 -50.70
C ASN A 34 -14.99 14.15 -49.51
N LEU A 35 -13.70 14.50 -49.55
CA LEU A 35 -12.81 14.47 -48.38
C LEU A 35 -13.07 15.61 -47.40
N PHE A 36 -13.65 16.72 -47.89
CA PHE A 36 -14.07 17.89 -47.13
C PHE A 36 -15.59 18.04 -47.09
N SER A 37 -16.34 16.94 -47.23
CA SER A 37 -17.75 16.90 -46.83
C SER A 37 -17.82 17.37 -45.37
N SER A 38 -18.67 18.36 -45.10
CA SER A 38 -18.73 19.08 -43.83
C SER A 38 -18.71 18.12 -42.65
N LYS A 39 -17.55 18.00 -41.99
CA LYS A 39 -17.39 17.14 -40.82
C LYS A 39 -18.52 17.38 -39.84
N GLU A 40 -19.03 16.31 -39.25
CA GLU A 40 -20.11 16.38 -38.29
C GLU A 40 -19.70 17.16 -37.04
N GLU A 41 -20.67 17.78 -36.38
CA GLU A 41 -20.44 18.49 -35.11
C GLU A 41 -20.65 17.53 -33.94
N ILE A 42 -19.76 17.62 -32.96
CA ILE A 42 -19.88 16.84 -31.72
C ILE A 42 -20.99 17.47 -30.86
N PRO A 43 -21.91 16.68 -30.27
CA PRO A 43 -22.95 17.20 -29.39
C PRO A 43 -22.39 18.07 -28.25
N SER A 44 -23.09 19.17 -27.93
CA SER A 44 -22.68 20.13 -26.90
C SER A 44 -22.47 19.49 -25.54
N GLU A 45 -23.32 18.52 -25.18
CA GLU A 45 -23.29 17.81 -23.91
C GLU A 45 -22.00 16.98 -23.81
N THR A 46 -21.60 16.35 -24.92
CA THR A 46 -20.36 15.56 -24.99
C THR A 46 -19.13 16.45 -24.86
N ILE A 47 -19.15 17.62 -25.50
CA ILE A 47 -18.08 18.62 -25.35
C ILE A 47 -17.99 19.09 -23.89
N ALA A 48 -19.13 19.33 -23.22
CA ALA A 48 -19.18 19.72 -21.81
C ALA A 48 -18.62 18.60 -20.90
N LEU A 49 -18.97 17.34 -21.15
CA LEU A 49 -18.43 16.19 -20.41
C LEU A 49 -16.91 16.06 -20.58
N TYR A 50 -16.39 16.28 -21.79
CA TYR A 50 -14.95 16.31 -22.04
C TYR A 50 -14.28 17.45 -21.27
N GLN A 51 -14.85 18.66 -21.30
CA GLN A 51 -14.31 19.82 -20.59
C GLN A 51 -14.29 19.61 -19.08
N HIS A 52 -15.37 19.07 -18.52
CA HIS A 52 -15.42 18.69 -17.11
C HIS A 52 -14.31 17.69 -16.77
N SER A 53 -14.16 16.62 -17.56
CA SER A 53 -13.11 15.60 -17.32
C SER A 53 -11.70 16.19 -17.45
N LEU A 54 -11.49 17.11 -18.40
CA LEU A 54 -10.23 17.84 -18.56
C LEU A 54 -9.94 18.75 -17.37
N GLU A 55 -10.95 19.40 -16.80
CA GLU A 55 -10.80 20.22 -15.60
C GLU A 55 -10.47 19.35 -14.38
N GLN A 56 -11.14 18.22 -14.20
CA GLN A 56 -10.85 17.29 -13.10
C GLN A 56 -9.44 16.71 -13.20
N THR A 57 -9.00 16.27 -14.40
CA THR A 57 -7.61 15.81 -14.59
C THR A 57 -6.60 16.91 -14.31
N LYS A 58 -6.87 18.18 -14.64
CA LYS A 58 -6.01 19.31 -14.26
C LYS A 58 -5.97 19.52 -12.75
N ASN A 59 -7.12 19.49 -12.09
CA ASN A 59 -7.22 19.70 -10.65
C ASN A 59 -6.45 18.62 -9.89
N ILE A 60 -6.72 17.35 -10.17
CA ILE A 60 -6.05 16.20 -9.54
C ILE A 60 -4.57 16.14 -9.97
N GLY A 61 -4.28 16.41 -11.25
CA GLY A 61 -2.94 16.35 -11.82
C GLY A 61 -1.94 17.28 -11.11
N ARG A 62 -2.36 18.50 -10.74
CA ARG A 62 -1.52 19.41 -9.94
C ARG A 62 -1.17 18.85 -8.57
N PHE A 63 -2.08 18.11 -7.94
CA PHE A 63 -1.80 17.43 -6.68
C PHE A 63 -0.84 16.26 -6.88
N ILE A 64 -1.04 15.46 -7.93
CA ILE A 64 -0.17 14.34 -8.31
C ILE A 64 1.29 14.82 -8.51
N GLU A 65 1.49 15.84 -9.33
CA GLU A 65 2.84 16.39 -9.61
C GLU A 65 3.51 16.93 -8.35
N ARG A 66 2.74 17.50 -7.42
CA ARG A 66 3.26 18.02 -6.15
C ARG A 66 3.70 16.92 -5.18
N ILE A 67 3.04 15.78 -5.18
CA ILE A 67 3.34 14.68 -4.26
C ILE A 67 4.25 13.62 -4.86
N ASP A 68 4.45 13.60 -6.19
CA ASP A 68 5.43 12.73 -6.83
C ASP A 68 6.83 13.02 -6.28
N LYS A 69 7.55 11.96 -5.95
CA LYS A 69 8.88 12.03 -5.36
C LYS A 69 9.72 10.89 -5.91
N ASP A 70 10.98 11.16 -6.23
CA ASP A 70 11.91 10.17 -6.79
C ASP A 70 12.11 8.95 -5.88
N LYS A 71 11.97 9.14 -4.56
CA LYS A 71 12.03 8.06 -3.56
C LYS A 71 11.01 6.94 -3.79
N PHE A 72 9.90 7.19 -4.49
CA PHE A 72 8.92 6.15 -4.84
C PHE A 72 9.41 5.19 -5.93
N THR A 73 10.51 5.52 -6.59
CA THR A 73 11.13 4.70 -7.63
C THR A 73 12.48 4.11 -7.22
N SER A 74 12.92 4.33 -5.97
CA SER A 74 14.17 3.73 -5.49
C SER A 74 14.07 2.21 -5.44
N ALA A 75 15.17 1.52 -5.78
CA ALA A 75 15.19 0.06 -5.85
C ALA A 75 14.81 -0.59 -4.51
N GLU A 76 15.35 -0.06 -3.40
CA GLU A 76 15.07 -0.54 -2.04
C GLU A 76 13.59 -0.34 -1.66
N PHE A 77 13.00 0.81 -1.97
CA PHE A 77 11.57 1.05 -1.72
C PHE A 77 10.69 0.11 -2.56
N LEU A 78 11.01 -0.08 -3.85
CA LEU A 78 10.26 -0.98 -4.71
C LEU A 78 10.41 -2.45 -4.30
N LYS A 79 11.54 -2.83 -3.70
CA LYS A 79 11.69 -4.12 -3.03
C LYS A 79 10.75 -4.23 -1.84
N PHE A 80 10.75 -3.24 -0.94
CA PHE A 80 9.81 -3.19 0.19
C PHE A 80 8.34 -3.28 -0.26
N TYR A 81 7.95 -2.49 -1.26
CA TYR A 81 6.59 -2.50 -1.81
C TYR A 81 6.18 -3.90 -2.31
N ARG A 82 7.07 -4.59 -3.03
CA ARG A 82 6.84 -5.98 -3.48
C ARG A 82 6.71 -6.95 -2.31
N MET A 83 7.59 -6.87 -1.31
CA MET A 83 7.50 -7.69 -0.10
C MET A 83 6.18 -7.44 0.64
N ASN A 84 5.73 -6.19 0.72
CA ASN A 84 4.47 -5.85 1.37
C ASN A 84 3.25 -6.47 0.65
N ILE A 85 3.24 -6.47 -0.68
CA ILE A 85 2.21 -7.18 -1.47
C ILE A 85 2.26 -8.68 -1.19
N GLN A 86 3.45 -9.28 -1.18
CA GLN A 86 3.62 -10.71 -0.90
C GLN A 86 3.11 -11.09 0.49
N VAL A 87 3.38 -10.26 1.51
CA VAL A 87 2.84 -10.43 2.87
C VAL A 87 1.32 -10.30 2.89
N LYS A 88 0.75 -9.23 2.30
CA LYS A 88 -0.71 -8.99 2.25
C LYS A 88 -1.43 -10.19 1.64
N ASN A 89 -0.91 -10.69 0.53
CA ASN A 89 -1.48 -11.77 -0.28
C ASN A 89 -1.02 -13.17 0.18
N ASN A 90 -0.18 -13.27 1.21
CA ASN A 90 0.39 -14.52 1.70
C ASN A 90 1.00 -15.39 0.58
N SER A 91 1.90 -14.82 -0.22
CA SER A 91 2.43 -15.41 -1.45
C SER A 91 3.95 -15.22 -1.59
N GLY A 92 4.57 -15.91 -2.54
CA GLY A 92 6.01 -15.83 -2.79
C GLY A 92 6.82 -16.28 -1.57
N ASP A 93 7.86 -15.51 -1.22
CA ASP A 93 8.74 -15.85 -0.09
C ASP A 93 8.02 -15.80 1.28
N PHE A 94 6.85 -15.17 1.35
CA PHE A 94 6.02 -15.04 2.55
C PHE A 94 4.82 -15.98 2.59
N GLU A 95 4.69 -16.90 1.62
CA GLU A 95 3.59 -17.84 1.60
C GLU A 95 3.51 -18.64 2.91
N GLY A 96 2.33 -18.71 3.52
CA GLY A 96 2.10 -19.40 4.80
C GLY A 96 2.76 -18.74 6.02
N LEU A 97 3.36 -17.56 5.89
CA LEU A 97 4.11 -16.89 6.97
C LEU A 97 3.45 -15.61 7.47
N LYS A 98 2.35 -15.15 6.83
CA LYS A 98 1.66 -13.90 7.20
C LYS A 98 1.33 -13.81 8.68
N ASN A 99 0.65 -14.81 9.23
CA ASN A 99 0.23 -14.81 10.64
C ASN A 99 1.42 -14.77 11.59
N SER A 100 2.50 -15.49 11.28
CA SER A 100 3.71 -15.51 12.11
C SER A 100 4.43 -14.16 12.10
N LEU A 101 4.45 -13.50 10.95
CA LEU A 101 5.03 -12.17 10.82
C LEU A 101 4.19 -11.09 11.53
N GLU A 102 2.86 -11.17 11.45
CA GLU A 102 1.96 -10.30 12.20
C GLU A 102 2.12 -10.48 13.71
N LEU A 103 2.20 -11.73 14.19
CA LEU A 103 2.51 -12.05 15.59
C LEU A 103 3.88 -11.49 16.00
N LEU A 104 4.91 -11.63 15.16
CA LEU A 104 6.23 -11.07 15.46
C LEU A 104 6.19 -9.54 15.57
N GLN A 105 5.49 -8.87 14.67
CA GLN A 105 5.35 -7.41 14.70
C GLN A 105 4.67 -6.94 15.97
N VAL A 106 3.53 -7.54 16.32
CA VAL A 106 2.84 -7.21 17.58
C VAL A 106 3.75 -7.49 18.77
N ALA A 107 4.50 -8.60 18.75
CA ALA A 107 5.42 -8.92 19.83
C ALA A 107 6.54 -7.89 20.01
N LEU A 108 7.07 -7.34 18.91
CA LEU A 108 8.06 -6.28 18.93
C LEU A 108 7.47 -4.94 19.39
N ASP A 109 6.29 -4.59 18.89
CA ASP A 109 5.61 -3.33 19.21
C ASP A 109 5.16 -3.26 20.69
N THR A 110 4.79 -4.40 21.28
CA THR A 110 4.32 -4.49 22.67
C THR A 110 5.31 -5.15 23.61
N LYS A 111 6.59 -5.26 23.22
CA LYS A 111 7.66 -5.93 24.01
C LYS A 111 7.75 -5.43 25.45
N ASP A 112 7.60 -4.12 25.65
CA ASP A 112 7.76 -3.51 26.98
C ASP A 112 6.59 -3.86 27.92
N CYS A 113 5.39 -4.09 27.37
CA CYS A 113 4.24 -4.55 28.17
C CYS A 113 4.49 -5.96 28.67
N PHE A 114 4.97 -6.84 27.79
CA PHE A 114 5.34 -8.21 28.14
C PHE A 114 6.42 -8.29 29.22
N LEU A 115 7.50 -7.52 29.06
CA LEU A 115 8.60 -7.46 30.04
C LEU A 115 8.12 -6.93 31.40
N LYS A 116 7.22 -5.93 31.42
CA LYS A 116 6.66 -5.42 32.68
C LYS A 116 5.75 -6.44 33.37
N ILE A 117 4.92 -7.16 32.61
CA ILE A 117 4.09 -8.26 33.12
C ILE A 117 4.98 -9.31 33.79
N GLU A 118 6.01 -9.79 33.09
CA GLU A 118 6.98 -10.77 33.62
C GLU A 118 7.65 -10.29 34.91
N GLN A 119 8.13 -9.04 34.91
CA GLN A 119 8.79 -8.45 36.08
C GLN A 119 7.85 -8.33 37.27
N THR A 120 6.59 -7.95 37.04
CA THR A 120 5.59 -7.86 38.10
C THR A 120 5.29 -9.24 38.69
N GLU A 121 5.04 -10.25 37.86
CA GLU A 121 4.75 -11.62 38.34
C GLU A 121 5.94 -12.23 39.10
N SER A 122 7.17 -11.93 38.66
CA SER A 122 8.38 -12.44 39.29
C SER A 122 8.68 -11.79 40.65
N ARG A 123 8.33 -10.52 40.82
CA ARG A 123 8.63 -9.75 42.04
C ARG A 123 7.54 -9.89 43.11
N TYR A 124 6.28 -10.03 42.70
CA TYR A 124 5.13 -9.96 43.59
C TYR A 124 4.40 -11.30 43.66
N PHE A 125 4.82 -12.16 44.58
CA PHE A 125 4.36 -13.54 44.72
C PHE A 125 3.44 -13.77 45.94
N GLY A 126 2.73 -12.74 46.41
CA GLY A 126 1.73 -12.93 47.45
C GLY A 126 0.60 -13.84 46.97
N TYR A 127 0.02 -14.67 47.85
CA TYR A 127 -1.03 -15.64 47.48
C TYR A 127 -2.15 -15.02 46.63
N ALA A 128 -2.71 -13.90 47.07
CA ALA A 128 -3.78 -13.21 46.34
C ALA A 128 -3.33 -12.71 44.95
N GLN A 129 -2.06 -12.34 44.78
CA GLN A 129 -1.51 -11.90 43.50
C GLN A 129 -1.30 -13.09 42.56
N GLN A 130 -0.81 -14.22 43.09
CA GLN A 130 -0.65 -15.45 42.32
C GLN A 130 -1.99 -15.99 41.83
N ASP A 131 -3.02 -15.99 42.68
CA ASP A 131 -4.38 -16.38 42.30
C ASP A 131 -4.90 -15.50 41.16
N PHE A 132 -4.64 -14.19 41.21
CA PHE A 132 -5.01 -13.26 40.15
C PHE A 132 -4.27 -13.53 38.83
N TYR A 133 -2.96 -13.78 38.88
CA TYR A 133 -2.18 -14.10 37.67
C TYR A 133 -2.65 -15.41 37.04
N GLN A 134 -3.00 -16.41 37.85
CA GLN A 134 -3.58 -17.66 37.36
C GLN A 134 -4.96 -17.41 36.73
N TYR A 135 -5.82 -16.63 37.38
CA TYR A 135 -7.12 -16.25 36.84
C TYR A 135 -6.99 -15.57 35.46
N VAL A 136 -6.04 -14.64 35.31
CA VAL A 136 -5.74 -13.98 34.02
C VAL A 136 -5.33 -15.01 32.97
N TYR A 137 -4.45 -15.96 33.31
CA TYR A 137 -4.05 -17.02 32.39
C TYR A 137 -5.22 -17.92 31.96
N ASP A 138 -6.12 -18.25 32.89
CA ASP A 138 -7.31 -19.05 32.60
C ASP A 138 -8.29 -18.29 31.69
N LEU A 139 -8.41 -16.97 31.86
CA LEU A 139 -9.19 -16.12 30.94
C LEU A 139 -8.56 -16.03 29.55
N LEU A 140 -7.23 -15.87 29.46
CA LEU A 140 -6.51 -15.86 28.18
C LEU A 140 -6.75 -17.15 27.39
N SER A 141 -6.77 -18.29 28.09
CA SER A 141 -7.01 -19.60 27.49
C SER A 141 -8.42 -19.75 26.89
N LYS A 142 -9.39 -18.95 27.33
CA LYS A 142 -10.75 -18.91 26.78
C LYS A 142 -10.88 -18.11 25.48
N GLN A 143 -9.82 -17.39 25.07
CA GLN A 143 -9.75 -16.61 23.82
C GLN A 143 -10.97 -15.68 23.63
N LEU A 144 -11.35 -14.99 24.70
CA LEU A 144 -12.47 -14.04 24.71
C LEU A 144 -12.20 -12.85 23.79
N GLU A 145 -13.27 -12.13 23.42
CA GLU A 145 -13.10 -10.82 22.79
C GLU A 145 -12.44 -9.83 23.77
N PRO A 146 -11.58 -8.90 23.28
CA PRO A 146 -10.71 -8.12 24.16
C PRO A 146 -11.45 -7.27 25.20
N ASP A 147 -12.60 -6.69 24.85
CA ASP A 147 -13.39 -5.88 25.77
C ASP A 147 -13.94 -6.72 26.94
N ILE A 148 -14.42 -7.93 26.64
CA ILE A 148 -14.91 -8.88 27.65
C ILE A 148 -13.77 -9.37 28.55
N PHE A 149 -12.59 -9.63 27.96
CA PHE A 149 -11.40 -9.98 28.72
C PHE A 149 -11.03 -8.88 29.71
N LYS A 150 -10.95 -7.63 29.23
CA LYS A 150 -10.59 -6.46 30.04
C LYS A 150 -11.55 -6.26 31.21
N GLU A 151 -12.85 -6.30 30.95
CA GLU A 151 -13.90 -6.14 31.97
C GLU A 151 -13.74 -7.17 33.09
N LYS A 152 -13.63 -8.46 32.73
CA LYS A 152 -13.48 -9.56 33.69
C LYS A 152 -12.20 -9.51 34.50
N VAL A 153 -11.11 -9.01 33.91
CA VAL A 153 -9.83 -8.83 34.62
C VAL A 153 -9.92 -7.67 35.59
N LEU A 154 -10.57 -6.57 35.20
CA LEU A 154 -10.75 -5.40 36.07
C LEU A 154 -11.58 -5.75 37.31
N GLU A 155 -12.71 -6.43 37.11
CA GLU A 155 -13.58 -6.90 38.21
C GLU A 155 -12.80 -7.74 39.23
N GLU A 156 -12.03 -8.74 38.76
CA GLU A 156 -11.25 -9.59 39.66
C GLU A 156 -10.11 -8.81 40.34
N MET A 157 -9.45 -7.89 39.62
CA MET A 157 -8.39 -7.05 40.18
C MET A 157 -8.91 -6.20 41.34
N GLU A 158 -10.10 -5.60 41.21
CA GLU A 158 -10.74 -4.78 42.24
C GLU A 158 -11.09 -5.58 43.50
N GLU A 159 -11.35 -6.89 43.38
CA GLU A 159 -11.55 -7.76 44.53
C GLU A 159 -10.24 -8.22 45.17
N VAL A 160 -9.23 -8.55 44.36
CA VAL A 160 -7.92 -9.00 44.83
C VAL A 160 -7.16 -7.88 45.52
N ILE A 161 -7.22 -6.64 45.01
CA ILE A 161 -6.48 -5.50 45.57
C ILE A 161 -6.89 -5.21 47.03
N LYS A 162 -8.13 -5.50 47.42
CA LYS A 162 -8.65 -5.36 48.80
C LYS A 162 -7.97 -6.35 49.76
N LYS A 163 -7.47 -7.48 49.24
CA LYS A 163 -6.80 -8.54 50.01
C LYS A 163 -5.29 -8.30 50.14
N VAL A 164 -4.71 -7.39 49.35
CA VAL A 164 -3.29 -7.05 49.39
C VAL A 164 -3.02 -6.01 50.46
N LYS A 165 -2.06 -6.31 51.35
CA LYS A 165 -1.77 -5.49 52.53
C LYS A 165 -0.85 -4.30 52.26
N THR A 166 0.05 -4.40 51.29
CA THR A 166 1.07 -3.38 51.01
C THR A 166 0.63 -2.48 49.87
N GLU A 167 0.89 -1.17 49.98
CA GLU A 167 0.61 -0.23 48.89
C GLU A 167 1.39 -0.57 47.63
N GLU A 168 2.65 -1.01 47.78
CA GLU A 168 3.46 -1.47 46.65
C GLU A 168 2.80 -2.64 45.90
N GLY A 169 2.25 -3.62 46.62
CA GLY A 169 1.56 -4.75 45.99
C GLY A 169 0.23 -4.37 45.34
N LYS A 170 -0.44 -3.32 45.83
CA LYS A 170 -1.65 -2.78 45.18
C LYS A 170 -1.31 -2.05 43.90
N LEU A 171 -0.29 -1.19 43.93
CA LEU A 171 0.22 -0.48 42.76
C LEU A 171 0.72 -1.45 41.68
N SER A 172 1.34 -2.57 42.06
CA SER A 172 1.81 -3.55 41.09
C SER A 172 0.66 -4.26 40.38
N LEU A 173 -0.46 -4.55 41.06
CA LEU A 173 -1.67 -5.10 40.43
C LEU A 173 -2.32 -4.11 39.45
N GLN A 174 -2.39 -2.82 39.82
CA GLN A 174 -2.88 -1.79 38.92
C GLN A 174 -2.00 -1.66 37.68
N SER A 175 -0.68 -1.59 37.87
CA SER A 175 0.27 -1.52 36.76
C SER A 175 0.20 -2.76 35.85
N TYR A 176 -0.02 -3.94 36.45
CA TYR A 176 -0.23 -5.19 35.71
C TYR A 176 -1.47 -5.10 34.81
N TYR A 177 -2.60 -4.67 35.37
CA TYR A 177 -3.83 -4.46 34.60
C TYR A 177 -3.66 -3.42 33.48
N GLU A 178 -2.95 -2.31 33.74
CA GLU A 178 -2.65 -1.31 32.69
C GLU A 178 -1.87 -1.93 31.52
N GLN A 179 -0.90 -2.82 31.79
CA GLN A 179 -0.20 -3.52 30.71
C GLN A 179 -1.12 -4.46 29.94
N LEU A 180 -2.03 -5.15 30.64
CA LEU A 180 -3.03 -6.00 29.99
C LEU A 180 -4.01 -5.19 29.13
N ASP A 181 -4.42 -4.00 29.59
CA ASP A 181 -5.28 -3.09 28.82
C ASP A 181 -4.57 -2.59 27.55
N ILE A 182 -3.28 -2.29 27.63
CA ILE A 182 -2.50 -1.94 26.44
C ILE A 182 -2.44 -3.13 25.47
N LEU A 183 -2.17 -4.34 25.97
CA LEU A 183 -2.13 -5.55 25.14
C LEU A 183 -3.49 -5.92 24.54
N SER A 184 -4.60 -5.67 25.24
CA SER A 184 -5.95 -5.99 24.77
C SER A 184 -6.42 -5.11 23.62
N LYS A 185 -5.75 -3.99 23.33
CA LYS A 185 -6.04 -3.18 22.12
C LYS A 185 -5.83 -3.97 20.83
N ASN A 186 -5.11 -5.09 20.87
CA ASN A 186 -4.92 -5.99 19.75
C ASN A 186 -5.16 -7.44 20.19
N LYS A 187 -6.08 -8.15 19.51
CA LYS A 187 -6.37 -9.57 19.78
C LYS A 187 -5.12 -10.47 19.66
N LEU A 188 -4.19 -10.12 18.78
CA LEU A 188 -2.90 -10.82 18.67
C LEU A 188 -2.01 -10.59 19.91
N GLY A 189 -2.12 -9.43 20.58
CA GLY A 189 -1.40 -9.14 21.83
C GLY A 189 -1.80 -10.10 22.95
N LEU A 190 -3.11 -10.32 23.14
CA LEU A 190 -3.62 -11.32 24.09
C LEU A 190 -3.24 -12.75 23.69
N THR A 191 -3.32 -13.06 22.39
CA THR A 191 -2.90 -14.36 21.86
C THR A 191 -1.42 -14.62 22.14
N LEU A 192 -0.56 -13.62 21.95
CA LEU A 192 0.86 -13.70 22.26
C LEU A 192 1.09 -13.89 23.75
N LEU A 193 0.42 -13.12 24.61
CA LEU A 193 0.55 -13.26 26.06
C LEU A 193 0.25 -14.69 26.51
N MET A 194 -0.84 -15.28 26.01
CA MET A 194 -1.20 -16.67 26.26
C MET A 194 -0.09 -17.62 25.81
N LEU A 195 0.44 -17.42 24.58
CA LEU A 195 1.47 -18.29 24.03
C LEU A 195 2.78 -18.19 24.82
N PHE A 196 3.24 -16.99 25.17
CA PHE A 196 4.42 -16.82 26.01
C PHE A 196 4.25 -17.49 27.37
N LYS A 197 3.09 -17.33 28.01
CA LYS A 197 2.80 -18.01 29.28
C LYS A 197 2.78 -19.54 29.16
N ALA A 198 2.30 -20.07 28.05
CA ALA A 198 2.29 -21.52 27.81
C ALA A 198 3.68 -22.12 27.55
N TYR A 199 4.67 -21.32 27.13
CA TYR A 199 6.04 -21.76 26.82
C TYR A 199 7.06 -21.47 27.95
N ASP A 200 6.57 -21.11 29.14
CA ASP A 200 7.33 -20.79 30.35
C ASP A 200 7.97 -19.40 30.33
N LEU A 201 7.81 -18.66 31.44
CA LEU A 201 7.91 -17.18 31.54
C LEU A 201 9.27 -16.57 31.12
N SER A 202 10.33 -17.37 30.97
CA SER A 202 11.67 -16.93 30.57
C SER A 202 11.79 -16.40 29.13
N ASP A 203 10.78 -16.65 28.29
CA ASP A 203 10.81 -16.29 26.86
C ASP A 203 10.53 -14.80 26.58
N PHE A 204 10.12 -13.98 27.55
CA PHE A 204 10.00 -12.53 27.30
C PHE A 204 11.37 -11.85 27.14
N SER A 205 12.41 -12.36 27.81
CA SER A 205 13.80 -11.96 27.57
C SER A 205 14.29 -12.26 26.14
N LEU A 206 13.71 -13.30 25.49
CA LEU A 206 13.95 -13.63 24.09
C LEU A 206 13.49 -12.49 23.18
N LEU A 207 12.30 -11.93 23.43
CA LEU A 207 11.75 -10.81 22.67
C LEU A 207 12.64 -9.58 22.76
N ARG A 208 13.19 -9.29 23.94
CA ARG A 208 14.13 -8.19 24.10
C ARG A 208 15.35 -8.37 23.18
N ASN A 209 15.97 -9.55 23.20
CA ASN A 209 17.12 -9.84 22.35
C ASN A 209 16.78 -9.72 20.85
N VAL A 210 15.63 -10.25 20.44
CA VAL A 210 15.18 -10.21 19.03
C VAL A 210 14.85 -8.79 18.60
N ALA A 211 14.26 -7.99 19.49
CA ALA A 211 13.99 -6.59 19.25
C ALA A 211 15.28 -5.77 19.12
N GLU A 212 16.24 -5.96 20.03
CA GLU A 212 17.57 -5.33 19.93
C GLU A 212 18.28 -5.71 18.62
N ILE A 213 18.17 -6.97 18.19
CA ILE A 213 18.66 -7.41 16.87
C ILE A 213 17.94 -6.67 15.74
N ALA A 214 16.61 -6.58 15.76
CA ALA A 214 15.83 -5.90 14.73
C ALA A 214 16.18 -4.40 14.65
N ASP A 215 16.29 -3.73 15.81
CA ASP A 215 16.61 -2.31 15.91
C ASP A 215 18.00 -2.01 15.32
N ASN A 216 18.96 -2.91 15.46
CA ASN A 216 20.31 -2.80 14.87
C ASN A 216 20.32 -2.80 13.34
N PHE A 217 19.25 -3.24 12.67
CA PHE A 217 19.16 -3.25 11.22
C PHE A 217 18.53 -1.98 10.64
N TYR A 218 17.88 -1.13 11.43
CA TYR A 218 17.18 0.05 10.91
C TYR A 218 18.09 1.03 10.15
N ASN A 219 19.39 1.07 10.49
CA ASN A 219 20.37 1.96 9.88
C ASN A 219 21.36 1.26 8.92
N LYS A 220 21.15 -0.02 8.61
CA LYS A 220 22.06 -0.81 7.76
C LYS A 220 21.60 -0.88 6.30
N ASP A 221 22.44 -1.43 5.44
CA ASP A 221 22.04 -1.83 4.09
C ASP A 221 20.96 -2.94 4.18
N LEU A 222 19.79 -2.70 3.58
CA LEU A 222 18.65 -3.62 3.60
C LEU A 222 18.46 -4.37 2.27
N ASP A 223 19.33 -4.15 1.29
CA ASP A 223 19.22 -4.79 -0.02
C ASP A 223 19.65 -6.27 0.02
N SER A 224 20.65 -6.62 0.83
CA SER A 224 21.15 -7.99 0.95
C SER A 224 20.58 -8.74 2.15
N LEU A 225 20.16 -10.00 1.96
CA LEU A 225 19.82 -10.92 3.06
C LEU A 225 21.07 -11.48 3.77
N LYS A 226 22.27 -11.24 3.25
CA LYS A 226 23.50 -11.87 3.78
C LYS A 226 23.77 -11.49 5.24
N GLU A 227 23.68 -10.21 5.58
CA GLU A 227 23.91 -9.75 6.95
C GLU A 227 22.85 -10.25 7.92
N PHE A 228 21.58 -10.26 7.48
CA PHE A 228 20.47 -10.82 8.25
C PHE A 228 20.70 -12.31 8.56
N ASN A 229 21.09 -13.09 7.54
CA ASN A 229 21.38 -14.50 7.71
C ASN A 229 22.51 -14.75 8.70
N ILE A 230 23.60 -13.98 8.65
CA ILE A 230 24.71 -14.11 9.60
C ILE A 230 24.22 -13.89 11.04
N VAL A 231 23.49 -12.79 11.29
CA VAL A 231 23.00 -12.47 12.64
C VAL A 231 22.00 -13.49 13.16
N VAL A 232 21.12 -13.98 12.29
CA VAL A 232 20.17 -15.04 12.64
C VAL A 232 20.89 -16.35 12.93
N GLN A 233 21.88 -16.74 12.13
CA GLN A 233 22.64 -17.97 12.37
C GLN A 233 23.37 -17.94 13.71
N VAL A 234 23.98 -16.81 14.07
CA VAL A 234 24.63 -16.62 15.38
C VAL A 234 23.63 -16.76 16.55
N ASN A 235 22.35 -16.45 16.32
CA ASN A 235 21.30 -16.50 17.33
C ASN A 235 20.23 -17.56 17.02
N VAL A 236 20.57 -18.62 16.28
CA VAL A 236 19.60 -19.53 15.68
C VAL A 236 18.67 -20.16 16.71
N ASP A 237 19.20 -20.62 17.85
CA ASP A 237 18.40 -21.23 18.91
C ASP A 237 17.33 -20.29 19.45
N LYS A 238 17.64 -18.99 19.54
CA LYS A 238 16.68 -17.98 20.01
C LYS A 238 15.56 -17.80 18.99
N PHE A 239 15.90 -17.70 17.71
CA PHE A 239 14.90 -17.56 16.65
C PHE A 239 14.04 -18.82 16.49
N LEU A 240 14.61 -20.02 16.58
CA LEU A 240 13.86 -21.28 16.52
C LEU A 240 12.87 -21.43 17.69
N ARG A 241 13.24 -20.97 18.90
CA ARG A 241 12.32 -20.90 20.05
C ARG A 241 11.22 -19.88 19.81
N LEU A 242 11.56 -18.67 19.36
CA LEU A 242 10.58 -17.64 19.03
C LEU A 242 9.58 -18.16 18.01
N GLY A 243 10.05 -18.87 16.98
CA GLY A 243 9.24 -19.52 15.97
C GLY A 243 8.08 -20.36 16.50
N LYS A 244 8.28 -21.07 17.62
CA LYS A 244 7.22 -21.86 18.25
C LYS A 244 6.13 -20.96 18.84
N ILE A 245 6.53 -19.82 19.41
CA ILE A 245 5.64 -18.85 20.05
C ILE A 245 4.86 -18.07 18.99
N ILE A 246 5.53 -17.53 17.96
CA ILE A 246 4.88 -16.83 16.84
C ILE A 246 4.32 -17.80 15.79
N LYS A 247 4.25 -19.10 16.10
CA LYS A 247 3.63 -20.15 15.28
C LYS A 247 4.15 -20.21 13.84
N VAL A 248 5.46 -20.11 13.63
CA VAL A 248 6.09 -20.38 12.33
C VAL A 248 5.86 -21.85 11.96
N PRO A 249 5.36 -22.17 10.74
CA PRO A 249 5.19 -23.54 10.28
C PRO A 249 6.49 -24.34 10.40
N ARG A 250 6.40 -25.62 10.80
CA ARG A 250 7.58 -26.44 11.10
C ARG A 250 8.54 -26.57 9.92
N ASP A 251 8.00 -26.70 8.71
CA ASP A 251 8.71 -26.76 7.43
C ASP A 251 9.42 -25.45 7.07
N LYS A 252 8.98 -24.33 7.67
CA LYS A 252 9.53 -22.99 7.45
C LYS A 252 10.27 -22.42 8.67
N ASN A 253 10.40 -23.19 9.74
CA ASN A 253 11.10 -22.76 10.94
C ASN A 253 12.62 -22.91 10.76
N ASN A 254 13.22 -22.00 10.01
CA ASN A 254 14.64 -22.01 9.64
C ASN A 254 15.25 -20.59 9.64
N PRO A 255 16.58 -20.44 9.68
CA PRO A 255 17.26 -19.14 9.70
C PRO A 255 16.85 -18.19 8.58
N GLN A 256 16.65 -18.70 7.37
CA GLN A 256 16.33 -17.90 6.19
C GLN A 256 14.97 -17.18 6.35
N THR A 257 13.99 -17.86 6.93
CA THR A 257 12.68 -17.27 7.25
C THR A 257 12.81 -16.11 8.24
N TYR A 258 13.62 -16.24 9.29
CA TYR A 258 13.81 -15.14 10.24
C TYR A 258 14.61 -13.99 9.65
N ALA A 259 15.59 -14.27 8.79
CA ALA A 259 16.31 -13.22 8.07
C ALA A 259 15.36 -12.41 7.17
N LEU A 260 14.42 -13.09 6.50
CA LEU A 260 13.36 -12.47 5.72
C LEU A 260 12.42 -11.61 6.58
N PHE A 261 12.01 -12.12 7.75
CA PHE A 261 11.19 -11.36 8.70
C PHE A 261 11.87 -10.07 9.17
N LEU A 262 13.13 -10.17 9.60
CA LEU A 262 13.90 -9.02 10.06
C LEU A 262 14.11 -7.99 8.94
N GLN A 263 14.41 -8.44 7.72
CA GLN A 263 14.54 -7.55 6.57
C GLN A 263 13.22 -6.82 6.29
N TYR A 264 12.10 -7.52 6.31
CA TYR A 264 10.79 -6.89 6.11
C TYR A 264 10.47 -5.88 7.21
N ILE A 265 10.71 -6.24 8.48
CA ILE A 265 10.48 -5.34 9.63
C ILE A 265 11.32 -4.08 9.51
N ALA A 266 12.61 -4.22 9.21
CA ALA A 266 13.52 -3.08 9.04
C ALA A 266 13.11 -2.19 7.86
N LEU A 267 12.75 -2.77 6.72
CA LEU A 267 12.24 -2.03 5.57
C LEU A 267 10.91 -1.34 5.87
N ARG A 268 9.99 -2.00 6.58
CA ARG A 268 8.72 -1.42 7.00
C ARG A 268 8.93 -0.23 7.93
N HIS A 269 9.83 -0.33 8.89
CA HIS A 269 10.20 0.77 9.76
C HIS A 269 10.71 1.96 8.96
N ARG A 270 11.71 1.73 8.08
CA ARG A 270 12.33 2.77 7.23
C ARG A 270 11.35 3.44 6.27
N TYR A 271 10.48 2.66 5.62
CA TYR A 271 9.62 3.12 4.53
C TYR A 271 8.17 3.34 4.92
N SER A 272 7.78 3.18 6.17
CA SER A 272 6.40 3.38 6.67
C SER A 272 5.75 4.67 6.13
N LYS A 273 6.39 5.81 6.33
CA LYS A 273 5.93 7.12 5.83
C LYS A 273 5.90 7.20 4.30
N THR A 274 6.96 6.74 3.66
CA THR A 274 7.07 6.77 2.18
C THR A 274 6.01 5.89 1.53
N PHE A 275 5.71 4.73 2.11
CA PHE A 275 4.66 3.84 1.67
C PHE A 275 3.29 4.49 1.80
N PHE A 276 2.99 5.14 2.94
CA PHE A 276 1.75 5.87 3.11
C PHE A 276 1.58 7.01 2.08
N GLU A 277 2.64 7.78 1.83
CA GLU A 277 2.63 8.82 0.78
C GLU A 277 2.46 8.21 -0.63
N PHE A 278 3.08 7.05 -0.90
CA PHE A 278 2.96 6.36 -2.17
C PHE A 278 1.54 5.82 -2.40
N GLN A 279 0.89 5.26 -1.37
CA GLN A 279 -0.50 4.82 -1.44
C GLN A 279 -1.45 5.99 -1.76
N GLN A 280 -1.21 7.18 -1.19
CA GLN A 280 -1.97 8.38 -1.54
C GLN A 280 -1.76 8.79 -3.00
N LEU A 281 -0.52 8.71 -3.50
CA LEU A 281 -0.24 8.95 -4.91
C LEU A 281 -0.98 7.95 -5.81
N LEU A 282 -0.94 6.65 -5.52
CA LEU A 282 -1.63 5.64 -6.30
C LEU A 282 -3.15 5.85 -6.30
N LYS A 283 -3.72 6.25 -5.15
CA LYS A 283 -5.14 6.61 -5.06
C LYS A 283 -5.50 7.79 -5.97
N LEU A 284 -4.74 8.88 -5.91
CA LEU A 284 -4.98 10.06 -6.76
C LEU A 284 -4.80 9.74 -8.25
N LEU A 285 -3.82 8.90 -8.59
CA LEU A 285 -3.63 8.43 -9.96
C LEU A 285 -4.80 7.57 -10.44
N LYS A 286 -5.40 6.76 -9.55
CA LYS A 286 -6.60 5.98 -9.87
C LYS A 286 -7.82 6.88 -10.09
N ASP A 287 -7.99 7.90 -9.26
CA ASP A 287 -9.06 8.90 -9.44
C ASP A 287 -8.85 9.70 -10.74
N TRP A 288 -7.60 10.04 -11.07
CA TRP A 288 -7.24 10.73 -12.31
C TRP A 288 -7.50 9.86 -13.55
N GLU A 289 -7.21 8.56 -13.49
CA GLU A 289 -7.40 7.59 -14.57
C GLU A 289 -8.85 7.56 -15.07
N VAL A 290 -9.83 7.61 -14.16
CA VAL A 290 -11.26 7.65 -14.51
C VAL A 290 -11.60 8.80 -15.45
N PHE A 291 -11.11 10.01 -15.16
CA PHE A 291 -11.37 11.18 -16.00
C PHE A 291 -10.56 11.15 -17.30
N TYR A 292 -9.35 10.60 -17.25
CA TYR A 292 -8.54 10.38 -18.45
C TYR A 292 -9.23 9.42 -19.43
N ASP A 293 -9.76 8.31 -18.94
CA ASP A 293 -10.45 7.31 -19.75
C ASP A 293 -11.74 7.85 -20.37
N ASN A 294 -12.49 8.68 -19.64
CA ASN A 294 -13.66 9.39 -20.18
C ASN A 294 -13.27 10.28 -21.37
N MET A 295 -12.18 11.06 -21.24
CA MET A 295 -11.69 11.89 -22.34
C MET A 295 -11.23 11.07 -23.55
N MET A 296 -10.54 9.95 -23.32
CA MET A 296 -10.07 9.07 -24.39
C MET A 296 -11.23 8.36 -25.10
N THR A 297 -12.27 7.97 -24.34
CA THR A 297 -13.49 7.36 -24.88
C THR A 297 -14.21 8.34 -25.81
N ILE A 298 -14.41 9.59 -25.37
CA ILE A 298 -15.01 10.63 -26.21
C ILE A 298 -14.17 10.88 -27.47
N LYS A 299 -12.84 10.98 -27.34
CA LYS A 299 -11.96 11.15 -28.51
C LYS A 299 -12.04 9.99 -29.50
N LYS A 300 -12.26 8.77 -29.02
CA LYS A 300 -12.39 7.56 -29.83
C LYS A 300 -13.75 7.50 -30.54
N GLU A 301 -14.82 7.89 -29.86
CA GLU A 301 -16.18 7.93 -30.42
C GLU A 301 -16.32 9.02 -31.49
N TYR A 302 -15.63 10.15 -31.32
CA TYR A 302 -15.68 11.30 -32.23
C TYR A 302 -14.33 11.56 -32.92
N PRO A 303 -13.87 10.70 -33.84
CA PRO A 303 -12.57 10.82 -34.48
C PRO A 303 -12.49 12.03 -35.43
N SER A 304 -11.27 12.56 -35.60
CA SER A 304 -11.02 13.74 -36.45
C SER A 304 -11.25 13.50 -37.94
N SER A 305 -11.34 12.24 -38.39
CA SER A 305 -11.71 11.87 -39.76
C SER A 305 -13.15 12.26 -40.09
N THR A 306 -14.05 12.14 -39.10
CA THR A 306 -15.50 12.28 -39.29
C THR A 306 -16.02 13.59 -38.66
N TYR A 307 -15.46 14.01 -37.53
CA TYR A 307 -15.98 15.12 -36.72
C TYR A 307 -15.06 16.35 -36.68
N LYS A 308 -15.67 17.54 -36.58
CA LYS A 308 -14.96 18.79 -36.26
C LYS A 308 -14.46 18.73 -34.81
N GLN A 309 -13.15 18.85 -34.63
CA GLN A 309 -12.52 18.72 -33.31
C GLN A 309 -12.49 20.06 -32.56
N PRO A 310 -12.97 20.12 -31.31
CA PRO A 310 -12.80 21.28 -30.45
C PRO A 310 -11.31 21.56 -30.18
N LYS A 311 -10.94 22.83 -30.02
CA LYS A 311 -9.56 23.21 -29.64
C LYS A 311 -9.10 22.61 -28.31
N THR A 312 -10.04 22.28 -27.42
CA THR A 312 -9.75 21.65 -26.12
C THR A 312 -9.23 20.22 -26.27
N PHE A 313 -9.46 19.54 -27.40
CA PHE A 313 -8.98 18.17 -27.61
C PHE A 313 -7.46 18.09 -27.77
N SER A 314 -6.82 19.18 -28.19
CA SER A 314 -5.35 19.31 -28.26
C SER A 314 -4.73 19.92 -27.00
N SER A 315 -5.51 20.14 -25.94
CA SER A 315 -4.97 20.63 -24.67
C SER A 315 -4.05 19.59 -24.03
N GLU A 316 -2.99 20.08 -23.38
CA GLU A 316 -2.11 19.25 -22.56
C GLU A 316 -2.88 18.57 -21.43
N ILE A 317 -2.55 17.32 -21.18
CA ILE A 317 -3.11 16.51 -20.09
C ILE A 317 -2.09 16.49 -18.95
N VAL A 318 -2.39 17.25 -17.90
CA VAL A 318 -1.54 17.39 -16.71
C VAL A 318 -1.35 16.03 -16.02
N ALA A 319 -0.14 15.77 -15.49
CA ALA A 319 0.25 14.53 -14.83
C ALA A 319 0.26 13.24 -15.67
N LEU A 320 0.09 13.32 -17.00
CA LEU A 320 0.13 12.13 -17.88
C LEU A 320 1.45 11.35 -17.77
N ASP A 321 2.59 12.04 -17.66
CA ASP A 321 3.89 11.39 -17.54
C ASP A 321 4.09 10.71 -16.17
N VAL A 322 3.55 11.32 -15.11
CA VAL A 322 3.52 10.72 -13.77
C VAL A 322 2.63 9.47 -13.76
N TYR A 323 1.46 9.51 -14.42
CA TYR A 323 0.61 8.34 -14.57
C TYR A 323 1.34 7.20 -15.30
N LYS A 324 1.97 7.48 -16.45
CA LYS A 324 2.75 6.48 -17.19
C LYS A 324 3.89 5.88 -16.34
N LYS A 325 4.58 6.71 -15.56
CA LYS A 325 5.65 6.28 -14.64
C LYS A 325 5.17 5.24 -13.63
N TYR A 326 3.92 5.34 -13.15
CA TYR A 326 3.37 4.47 -12.10
C TYR A 326 2.25 3.52 -12.56
N GLN A 327 1.90 3.50 -13.85
CA GLN A 327 0.76 2.75 -14.41
C GLN A 327 0.69 1.30 -13.90
N LYS A 328 1.79 0.56 -13.98
CA LYS A 328 1.88 -0.84 -13.52
C LYS A 328 1.54 -1.06 -12.04
N TYR A 329 1.64 -0.03 -11.21
CA TYR A 329 1.29 -0.07 -9.79
C TYR A 329 -0.16 0.35 -9.56
N VAL A 330 -0.67 1.29 -10.36
CA VAL A 330 -2.08 1.72 -10.34
C VAL A 330 -3.01 0.57 -10.74
N GLU A 331 -2.62 -0.23 -11.74
CA GLU A 331 -3.38 -1.41 -12.18
C GLU A 331 -3.54 -2.47 -11.08
N LYS A 332 -2.57 -2.55 -10.16
CA LYS A 332 -2.52 -3.53 -9.05
C LYS A 332 -2.96 -2.94 -7.71
N PHE A 333 -3.35 -1.67 -7.70
CA PHE A 333 -3.72 -0.96 -6.49
C PHE A 333 -5.17 -1.29 -6.13
N GLU A 334 -5.35 -1.97 -4.99
CA GLU A 334 -6.64 -2.15 -4.33
C GLU A 334 -6.66 -1.24 -3.09
N PRO A 335 -7.68 -0.36 -2.96
CA PRO A 335 -7.76 0.64 -1.89
C PRO A 335 -7.87 0.05 -0.47
#